data_AF-A0A0J0YXE0-F1
#
_entry.id   AF-A0A0J0YXE0-F1
#
_cell.length_a   1.000
_cell.length_b   1.000
_cell.length_c   1.000
_cell.angle_alpha   90.00
_cell.angle_beta   90.00
_cell.angle_gamma   90.00
#
_symmetry.space_group_name_H-M   'P 1'
#
loop_
_entity.id
_entity.type
_entity.pdbx_description
1 polymer ?
#
loop_
_entity_poly.entity_id
_entity_poly.type
_entity_poly.pdbx_seq_one_letter_code
_entity_poly.pdbx_strand_id
1 'polypeptide(L)' 'MEHAWTNVGDEALFLQQEMERCEEITRQLDELEREAPTAALREEVRQMKREVEAIRRAFLGQMASGV' A
#
# COMPACT_ATOMS: atom_id res chain seq x y z
N MET A 1 -9.05 -30.74 -8.41
CA MET A 1 -8.15 -30.17 -7.39
C MET A 1 -7.27 -29.04 -7.95
N GLU A 2 -7.53 -28.54 -9.16
CA GLU A 2 -6.65 -27.55 -9.81
C GLU A 2 -7.03 -26.10 -9.47
N HIS A 3 -8.32 -25.82 -9.23
CA HIS A 3 -8.84 -24.47 -8.97
C HIS A 3 -8.34 -23.81 -7.66
N ALA A 4 -7.97 -24.59 -6.64
CA ALA A 4 -7.53 -24.06 -5.36
C ALA A 4 -6.13 -23.42 -5.45
N TRP A 5 -5.25 -23.99 -6.28
CA TRP A 5 -3.89 -23.48 -6.50
C TRP A 5 -3.86 -22.21 -7.34
N THR A 6 -4.80 -22.08 -8.28
CA THR A 6 -4.95 -20.86 -9.10
C THR A 6 -5.35 -19.67 -8.22
N ASN A 7 -6.31 -19.86 -7.31
CA ASN A 7 -6.74 -18.78 -6.40
C ASN A 7 -5.65 -18.31 -5.44
N VAL A 8 -4.88 -19.23 -4.83
CA VAL A 8 -3.81 -18.85 -3.89
C VAL A 8 -2.67 -18.11 -4.61
N GLY A 9 -2.31 -18.55 -5.81
CA GLY A 9 -1.30 -17.87 -6.64
C GLY A 9 -1.78 -16.49 -7.12
N ASP A 10 -3.03 -16.37 -7.53
CA ASP A 10 -3.64 -15.12 -7.97
C ASP A 10 -3.75 -14.10 -6.81
N GLU A 11 -4.07 -14.58 -5.60
CA GLU A 11 -4.15 -13.74 -4.40
C GLU A 11 -2.77 -13.26 -3.94
N ALA A 12 -1.76 -14.12 -3.96
CA ALA A 12 -0.39 -13.72 -3.67
C ALA A 12 0.13 -12.68 -4.67
N LEU A 13 -0.15 -12.86 -5.97
CA LEU A 13 0.21 -11.91 -7.01
C LEU A 13 -0.51 -10.57 -6.82
N PHE A 14 -1.80 -10.61 -6.49
CA PHE A 14 -2.59 -9.41 -6.20
C PHE A 14 -2.00 -8.64 -5.01
N LEU A 15 -1.72 -9.32 -3.89
CA LEU A 15 -1.14 -8.70 -2.70
C LEU A 15 0.23 -8.08 -2.99
N GLN A 16 1.05 -8.72 -3.82
CA GLN A 16 2.31 -8.15 -4.27
C GLN A 16 2.11 -6.87 -5.09
N GLN A 17 1.21 -6.87 -6.07
CA GLN A 17 0.91 -5.68 -6.87
C GLN A 17 0.39 -4.52 -6.02
N GLU A 18 -0.47 -4.81 -5.04
CA GLU A 18 -0.97 -3.78 -4.14
C GLU A 18 0.11 -3.23 -3.19
N MET A 19 1.10 -4.03 -2.82
CA MET A 19 2.28 -3.52 -2.12
C MET A 19 3.10 -2.56 -2.99
N GLU A 20 3.42 -2.94 -4.22
CA GLU A 20 4.15 -2.09 -5.18
C GLU A 20 3.40 -0.77 -5.40
N ARG A 21 2.07 -0.85 -5.47
CA ARG A 21 1.20 0.32 -5.61
C ARG A 21 1.23 1.23 -4.37
N CYS A 22 1.28 0.66 -3.15
CA CYS A 22 1.47 1.44 -1.93
C CYS A 22 2.81 2.18 -1.90
N GLU A 23 3.88 1.55 -2.41
CA GLU A 23 5.20 2.18 -2.51
C GLU A 23 5.19 3.35 -3.51
N GLU A 24 4.57 3.17 -4.67
CA GLU A 24 4.43 4.23 -5.67
C GLU A 24 3.62 5.42 -5.14
N ILE A 25 2.50 5.16 -4.46
CA ILE A 25 1.69 6.22 -3.84
C ILE A 25 2.51 6.95 -2.76
N THR A 26 3.29 6.22 -1.95
CA THR A 26 4.15 6.85 -0.93
C THR A 26 5.18 7.78 -1.56
N ARG A 27 5.79 7.40 -2.68
CA ARG A 27 6.72 8.25 -3.44
C ARG A 27 6.03 9.51 -3.97
N GLN A 28 4.83 9.39 -4.52
CA GLN A 28 4.04 10.55 -4.97
C GLN A 28 3.68 11.48 -3.81
N LEU A 29 3.34 10.93 -2.64
CA LEU A 29 3.07 11.71 -1.45
C LEU A 29 4.34 12.39 -0.90
N ASP A 30 5.51 11.79 -1.04
CA ASP A 30 6.78 12.44 -0.69
C ASP A 30 7.05 13.68 -1.56
N GLU A 31 6.76 13.60 -2.86
CA GLU A 31 6.85 14.74 -3.77
C GLU A 31 5.84 15.83 -3.40
N LEU A 32 4.58 15.46 -3.18
CA LEU A 32 3.52 16.38 -2.73
C LEU A 32 3.85 17.05 -1.39
N GLU A 33 4.43 16.33 -0.43
CA GLU A 33 4.81 16.90 0.87
C GLU A 33 5.90 17.98 0.69
N ARG A 34 6.84 17.77 -0.22
CA ARG A 34 7.91 18.73 -0.53
C ARG A 34 7.37 19.98 -1.22
N GLU A 35 6.41 19.82 -2.11
CA GLU A 35 5.83 20.91 -2.91
C GLU A 35 4.70 21.66 -2.17
N ALA A 36 4.15 21.08 -1.10
CA ALA A 36 3.03 21.65 -0.38
C ALA A 36 3.36 23.05 0.21
N PRO A 37 2.61 24.10 -0.19
CA PRO A 37 2.96 25.49 0.12
C PRO A 37 2.67 25.89 1.57
N THR A 38 1.86 25.11 2.29
CA THR A 38 1.46 25.42 3.67
C THR A 38 1.75 24.26 4.61
N ALA A 39 1.91 24.58 5.90
CA ALA A 39 2.07 23.55 6.93
C ALA A 39 0.83 22.66 7.07
N ALA A 40 -0.37 23.21 6.86
CA ALA A 40 -1.62 22.46 6.90
C ALA A 40 -1.67 21.39 5.80
N LEU A 41 -1.34 21.75 4.55
CA LEU A 41 -1.29 20.79 3.44
C LEU A 41 -0.19 19.74 3.65
N ARG A 42 0.98 20.13 4.18
CA ARG A 42 2.02 19.15 4.54
C ARG A 42 1.53 18.15 5.57
N GLU A 43 0.76 18.58 6.57
CA GLU A 43 0.23 17.67 7.57
C GLU A 43 -0.85 16.74 7.00
N GLU A 44 -1.68 17.23 6.09
CA GLU A 44 -2.64 16.40 5.36
C GLU A 44 -1.93 15.30 4.55
N VAL A 45 -0.88 15.66 3.80
CA VAL A 45 -0.08 14.68 3.05
C VAL A 45 0.60 13.66 3.98
N ARG A 46 1.10 14.10 5.14
CA ARG A 46 1.64 13.18 6.17
C ARG A 46 0.58 12.23 6.71
N GLN A 47 -0.65 12.71 6.88
CA GLN A 47 -1.77 11.87 7.29
C GLN A 47 -2.09 10.81 6.23
N MET A 48 -2.14 11.19 4.96
CA MET A 48 -2.31 10.24 3.85
C MET A 48 -1.21 9.18 3.81
N LYS A 49 0.06 9.57 4.04
CA LYS A 49 1.18 8.61 4.14
C LYS A 49 0.99 7.60 5.27
N ARG A 50 0.47 8.03 6.43
CA ARG A 50 0.15 7.13 7.56
C ARG A 50 -0.95 6.14 7.19
N GLU A 51 -1.94 6.56 6.41
CA GLU A 51 -3.03 5.71 5.94
C GLU A 51 -2.55 4.67 4.92
N VAL A 52 -1.73 5.07 3.95
CA VAL A 52 -1.11 4.15 2.99
C VAL A 52 -0.27 3.09 3.71
N GLU A 53 0.50 3.51 4.73
CA GLU A 53 1.28 2.58 5.54
C GLU A 53 0.41 1.61 6.35
N ALA A 54 -0.76 2.07 6.84
CA ALA A 54 -1.72 1.19 7.52
C ALA A 54 -2.30 0.14 6.55
N ILE A 55 -2.63 0.54 5.33
CA ILE A 55 -3.10 -0.35 4.27
C ILE A 55 -2.00 -1.37 3.91
N ARG A 56 -0.76 -0.92 3.70
CA ARG A 56 0.37 -1.82 3.42
C ARG A 56 0.57 -2.85 4.52
N ARG A 57 0.48 -2.45 5.79
CA ARG A 57 0.53 -3.38 6.93
C ARG A 57 -0.61 -4.40 6.93
N ALA A 58 -1.81 -4.01 6.50
CA ALA A 58 -2.92 -4.94 6.35
C ALA A 58 -2.66 -5.99 5.25
N PHE A 59 -2.05 -5.62 4.12
CA PHE A 59 -1.65 -6.57 3.08
C PHE A 59 -0.53 -7.51 3.55
N LEU A 60 0.49 -6.97 4.25
CA LEU A 60 1.53 -7.80 4.88
C LEU A 60 0.94 -8.81 5.86
N GLY A 61 -0.04 -8.40 6.66
CA GLY A 61 -0.77 -9.28 7.57
C GLY A 61 -1.50 -10.41 6.83
N GLN A 62 -2.12 -10.11 5.69
CA GLN A 62 -2.78 -11.13 4.85
C GLN A 62 -1.78 -12.13 4.27
N MET A 63 -0.64 -11.66 3.75
CA MET A 63 0.43 -12.55 3.25
C MET A 63 1.03 -13.43 4.36
N ALA A 64 1.23 -12.88 5.55
CA ALA A 64 1.81 -13.61 6.68
C ALA A 64 0.83 -14.62 7.31
N SER A 65 -0.48 -14.38 7.20
CA SER A 65 -1.51 -15.25 7.76
C SER A 65 -1.78 -16.49 6.91
N GLY A 66 -1.10 -16.62 5.75
CA GLY A 66 -1.19 -17.80 4.90
C GLY A 66 -2.60 -18.03 4.39
N VAL A 67 -3.16 -17.03 3.72
CA VAL A 67 -4.00 -17.38 2.57
C VAL A 67 -3.15 -18.15 1.56
#